data_AF-A0A1F5AHE0-F1
#
_entry.id   AF-A0A1F5AHE0-F1
#
_cell.length_a   1.000
_cell.length_b   1.000
_cell.length_c   1.000
_cell.angle_alpha   90.00
_cell.angle_beta   90.00
_cell.angle_gamma   90.00
#
_symmetry.space_group_name_H-M   'P 1'
#
loop_
_entity.id
_entity.type
_entity.pdbx_description
1 polymer ?
#
loop_
_entity_poly.entity_id
_entity_poly.type
_entity_poly.pdbx_seq_one_letter_code
_entity_poly.pdbx_strand_id
1 'polypeptide(L)'
;MVKLTIDDRVLEAREGLTILRAAQESGIDIPHFCYHPAFAPEGSCRMCLVEIEGVPKLELACSTPVREGQKVRTRSPSVVEARKSVLEFFLAEHPLDCPICDKAGECRLQDFYEEYGRFDSRLKEAKEKREKKAAIGNKLILDRERCVLCTRCVRFLKEVTGTGELGVVNRGNHSEIATYESELVDNNYTGNLVDLCPVGAITDADFRFKARAWFLDSRESICPLCGRGCHIFVDVHPGFPRVLLPQRAYRIRPRENPDVNGHWICDFGRYSYAYLDRGRLDKLVQNKGGRETVLTAEKTSQIIAAKIRGLVELERRPRITVLLNTTLTNEELYLADRVFRRGLGLKNIFVADPPEGTADGFLQTAERTPNRRGAAAIGPFPALPGLGELAGATDLLLIFGHFLAARAAAGELKSAFDRIEAKYLWASHRSPLDELVDIVIPTPVVAEKSGTLTNVEGRVQPISPALGFCSEGWPEWRALLDLAGALDLDRGFFEPLASPADILAVMKKEISFFG
;
A
#
# COMPACT_ATOMS: atom_id res chain seq x y z
N MET A 1 -7.11 14.66 -32.00
CA MET A 1 -7.42 15.57 -30.88
C MET A 1 -8.54 16.46 -31.33
N VAL A 2 -9.52 16.74 -30.47
CA VAL A 2 -10.62 17.67 -30.73
C VAL A 2 -10.46 18.89 -29.85
N LYS A 3 -10.75 20.09 -30.37
CA LYS A 3 -10.77 21.33 -29.59
C LYS A 3 -12.17 21.60 -29.06
N LEU A 4 -12.26 21.87 -27.77
CA LEU A 4 -13.47 22.29 -27.10
C LEU A 4 -13.18 23.43 -26.12
N THR A 5 -14.21 24.14 -25.70
CA THR A 5 -14.11 25.19 -24.69
C THR A 5 -14.88 24.76 -23.45
N ILE A 6 -14.24 24.74 -22.27
CA ILE A 6 -14.91 24.53 -20.99
C ILE A 6 -14.63 25.75 -20.10
N ASP A 7 -15.68 26.45 -19.67
CA ASP A 7 -15.58 27.67 -18.84
C ASP A 7 -14.55 28.68 -19.38
N ASP A 8 -14.71 29.04 -20.66
CA ASP A 8 -13.85 29.97 -21.41
C ASP A 8 -12.40 29.51 -21.64
N ARG A 9 -12.04 28.30 -21.21
CA ARG A 9 -10.74 27.68 -21.48
C ARG A 9 -10.81 26.79 -22.70
N VAL A 10 -9.99 27.06 -23.71
CA VAL A 10 -9.82 26.19 -24.88
C VAL A 10 -8.94 25.01 -24.48
N LEU A 11 -9.44 23.80 -24.70
CA LEU A 11 -8.81 22.54 -24.35
C LEU A 11 -8.68 21.66 -25.58
N GLU A 12 -7.65 20.81 -25.60
CA GLU A 12 -7.51 19.74 -26.58
C GLU A 12 -7.72 18.40 -25.89
N ALA A 13 -8.69 17.61 -26.37
CA ALA A 13 -9.01 16.30 -25.82
C ALA A 13 -8.84 15.21 -26.87
N ARG A 14 -8.59 13.97 -26.43
CA ARG A 14 -8.64 12.81 -27.33
C ARG A 14 -10.08 12.58 -27.78
N GLU A 15 -10.24 12.22 -29.06
CA GLU A 15 -11.54 11.87 -29.60
C GLU A 15 -12.10 10.63 -28.88
N GLY A 16 -13.41 10.61 -28.61
CA GLY A 16 -14.07 9.53 -27.87
C GLY A 16 -14.07 9.68 -26.35
N LEU A 17 -13.33 10.64 -25.78
CA LEU A 17 -13.46 10.98 -24.36
C LEU A 17 -14.82 11.62 -24.05
N THR A 18 -15.27 11.48 -22.82
CA THR A 18 -16.45 12.20 -22.32
C THR A 18 -16.05 13.60 -21.86
N ILE A 19 -16.99 14.53 -21.80
CA ILE A 19 -16.76 15.90 -21.30
C ILE A 19 -16.15 15.86 -19.89
N LEU A 20 -16.64 14.96 -19.03
CA LEU A 20 -16.11 14.78 -17.67
C LEU A 20 -14.63 14.39 -17.68
N ARG A 21 -14.23 13.47 -18.57
CA ARG A 21 -12.83 13.02 -18.64
C ARG A 21 -11.91 14.08 -19.23
N ALA A 22 -12.35 14.77 -20.28
CA ALA A 22 -11.61 15.90 -20.84
C ALA A 22 -11.42 17.03 -19.81
N ALA A 23 -12.45 17.31 -19.01
CA ALA A 23 -12.38 18.27 -17.90
C ALA A 23 -11.37 17.84 -16.83
N GLN A 24 -11.43 16.57 -16.38
CA GLN A 24 -10.51 16.01 -15.38
C GLN A 24 -9.05 16.04 -15.83
N GLU A 25 -8.76 15.65 -17.07
CA GLU A 25 -7.42 15.71 -17.66
C GLU A 25 -6.87 17.15 -17.75
N SER A 26 -7.77 18.13 -17.74
CA SER A 26 -7.45 19.57 -17.78
C SER A 26 -7.54 20.27 -16.42
N GLY A 27 -7.70 19.51 -15.33
CA GLY A 27 -7.78 20.04 -13.96
C GLY A 27 -9.09 20.78 -13.63
N ILE A 28 -10.15 20.57 -14.40
CA ILE A 28 -11.49 21.10 -14.14
C ILE A 28 -12.32 20.01 -13.46
N ASP A 29 -12.69 20.23 -12.20
CA ASP A 29 -13.54 19.30 -11.45
C ASP A 29 -15.01 19.53 -11.78
N ILE A 30 -15.71 18.45 -12.16
CA ILE A 30 -17.15 18.43 -12.37
C ILE A 30 -17.73 17.44 -11.35
N PRO A 31 -18.65 17.88 -10.47
CA PRO A 31 -19.10 17.06 -9.34
C PRO A 31 -19.88 15.82 -9.81
N HIS A 32 -19.64 14.67 -9.17
CA HIS A 32 -20.24 13.40 -9.56
C HIS A 32 -20.27 12.38 -8.40
N PHE A 33 -21.35 11.59 -8.31
CA PHE A 33 -21.47 10.48 -7.35
C PHE A 33 -21.38 9.09 -7.97
N CYS A 34 -22.01 8.85 -9.12
CA CYS A 34 -22.08 7.50 -9.72
C CYS A 34 -20.89 7.21 -10.63
N TYR A 35 -20.30 8.23 -11.26
CA TYR A 35 -19.19 8.01 -12.18
C TYR A 35 -17.94 7.52 -11.45
N HIS A 36 -17.27 6.52 -11.97
CA HIS A 36 -15.94 6.09 -11.55
C HIS A 36 -15.21 5.60 -12.81
N PRO A 37 -13.92 5.95 -13.03
CA PRO A 37 -13.21 5.64 -14.27
C PRO A 37 -13.10 4.14 -14.60
N ALA A 38 -13.22 3.27 -13.59
CA ALA A 38 -13.13 1.83 -13.78
C ALA A 38 -14.37 1.18 -14.45
N PHE A 39 -15.50 1.88 -14.58
CA PHE A 39 -16.73 1.31 -15.15
C PHE A 39 -17.38 2.28 -16.15
N ALA A 40 -18.28 1.75 -16.97
CA ALA A 40 -19.06 2.57 -17.88
C ALA A 40 -19.91 3.63 -17.11
N PRO A 41 -20.13 4.82 -17.70
CA PRO A 41 -20.99 5.83 -17.11
C PRO A 41 -22.44 5.34 -16.95
N GLU A 42 -23.00 5.52 -15.76
CA GLU A 42 -24.40 5.15 -15.47
C GLU A 42 -25.36 6.33 -15.60
N GLY A 43 -24.94 7.53 -15.18
CA GLY A 43 -25.76 8.74 -15.24
C GLY A 43 -26.91 8.79 -14.23
N SER A 44 -26.96 7.88 -13.26
CA SER A 44 -28.03 7.80 -12.24
C SER A 44 -28.10 9.05 -11.35
N CYS A 45 -26.95 9.58 -10.93
CA CYS A 45 -26.91 10.63 -9.89
C CYS A 45 -27.18 12.06 -10.37
N ARG A 46 -27.09 12.33 -11.68
CA ARG A 46 -27.30 13.67 -12.30
C ARG A 46 -26.46 14.84 -11.73
N MET A 47 -25.49 14.61 -10.86
CA MET A 47 -24.66 15.69 -10.29
C MET A 47 -23.71 16.34 -11.33
N CYS A 48 -23.33 15.59 -12.38
CA CYS A 48 -22.40 16.03 -13.42
C CYS A 48 -23.07 16.81 -14.57
N LEU A 49 -24.23 17.43 -14.32
CA LEU A 49 -24.91 18.21 -15.35
C LEU A 49 -24.06 19.43 -15.76
N VAL A 50 -24.04 19.70 -17.07
CA VAL A 50 -23.36 20.83 -17.70
C VAL A 50 -24.24 21.44 -18.79
N GLU A 51 -24.04 22.72 -19.07
CA GLU A 51 -24.70 23.41 -20.17
C GLU A 51 -23.81 23.35 -21.41
N ILE A 52 -24.38 23.02 -22.56
CA ILE A 52 -23.68 22.98 -23.84
C ILE A 52 -24.35 24.00 -24.76
N GLU A 53 -23.55 24.90 -25.35
CA GLU A 53 -24.07 25.95 -26.24
C GLU A 53 -24.84 25.32 -27.42
N GLY A 54 -26.06 25.83 -27.66
CA GLY A 54 -26.96 25.30 -28.69
C GLY A 54 -27.78 24.08 -28.29
N VAL A 55 -27.57 23.50 -27.10
CA VAL A 55 -28.38 22.40 -26.57
C VAL A 55 -29.41 22.95 -25.56
N PRO A 56 -30.72 22.71 -25.75
CA PRO A 56 -31.76 23.34 -24.94
C PRO A 56 -31.88 22.76 -23.52
N LYS A 57 -31.23 21.63 -23.23
CA LYS A 57 -31.24 20.95 -21.93
C LYS A 57 -29.82 20.81 -21.41
N LEU A 58 -29.71 20.68 -20.09
CA LEU A 58 -28.44 20.30 -19.47
C LEU A 58 -28.12 18.84 -19.81
N GLU A 59 -26.85 18.59 -20.11
CA GLU A 59 -26.35 17.29 -20.54
C GLU A 59 -25.47 16.66 -19.46
N LEU A 60 -25.35 15.33 -19.50
CA LEU A 60 -24.49 14.60 -18.57
C LEU A 60 -23.04 14.64 -19.02
N ALA A 61 -22.17 15.33 -18.27
CA ALA A 61 -20.75 15.35 -18.61
C ALA A 61 -20.12 13.94 -18.60
N CYS A 62 -20.62 13.02 -17.78
CA CYS A 62 -20.04 11.68 -17.64
C CYS A 62 -20.28 10.76 -18.84
N SER A 63 -21.31 11.01 -19.66
CA SER A 63 -21.65 10.15 -20.80
C SER A 63 -21.58 10.88 -22.15
N THR A 64 -21.60 12.21 -22.17
CA THR A 64 -21.58 12.98 -23.41
C THR A 64 -20.15 13.03 -23.96
N PRO A 65 -19.91 12.54 -25.20
CA PRO A 65 -18.60 12.59 -25.82
C PRO A 65 -18.22 14.02 -26.24
N VAL A 66 -16.94 14.33 -26.21
CA VAL A 66 -16.41 15.61 -26.71
C VAL A 66 -16.56 15.71 -28.23
N ARG A 67 -16.84 16.92 -28.71
CA ARG A 67 -16.94 17.23 -30.15
C ARG A 67 -16.12 18.48 -30.49
N GLU A 68 -15.67 18.57 -31.73
CA GLU A 68 -14.94 19.73 -32.24
C GLU A 68 -15.79 21.01 -32.13
N GLY A 69 -15.19 22.08 -31.61
CA GLY A 69 -15.84 23.38 -31.42
C GLY A 69 -16.90 23.42 -30.32
N GLN A 70 -17.08 22.35 -29.54
CA GLN A 70 -18.08 22.28 -28.49
C GLN A 70 -17.75 23.28 -27.37
N LYS A 71 -18.75 24.03 -26.92
CA LYS A 71 -18.61 24.96 -25.79
C LYS A 71 -19.47 24.49 -24.63
N VAL A 72 -18.83 24.28 -23.49
CA VAL A 72 -19.43 23.74 -22.27
C VAL A 72 -19.27 24.76 -21.15
N ARG A 73 -20.34 24.99 -20.40
CA ARG A 73 -20.33 25.79 -19.18
C ARG A 73 -20.64 24.88 -18.00
N THR A 74 -19.76 24.84 -17.02
CA THR A 74 -19.93 24.01 -15.81
C THR A 74 -20.49 24.80 -14.63
N ARG A 75 -20.61 26.13 -14.76
CA ARG A 75 -21.06 27.05 -13.70
C ARG A 75 -22.07 28.11 -14.16
N SER A 76 -22.80 27.86 -15.25
CA SER A 76 -23.91 28.75 -15.61
C SER A 76 -25.01 28.73 -14.54
N PRO A 77 -25.86 29.77 -14.45
CA PRO A 77 -26.93 29.82 -13.44
C PRO A 77 -27.85 28.59 -13.46
N SER A 78 -28.15 28.07 -14.65
CA SER A 78 -28.94 26.86 -14.85
C SER A 78 -28.26 25.61 -14.26
N VAL A 79 -26.94 25.47 -14.45
CA VAL A 79 -26.16 24.34 -13.93
C VAL A 79 -26.06 24.37 -12.42
N VAL A 80 -25.80 25.55 -11.84
CA VAL A 80 -25.71 25.70 -10.37
C VAL A 80 -27.06 25.37 -9.73
N GLU A 81 -28.17 25.87 -10.27
CA GLU A 81 -29.51 25.56 -9.76
C GLU A 81 -29.87 24.07 -9.91
N ALA A 82 -29.46 23.44 -11.02
CA ALA A 82 -29.65 22.01 -11.20
C ALA A 82 -28.88 21.17 -10.17
N ARG A 83 -27.61 21.51 -9.89
CA ARG A 83 -26.80 20.84 -8.86
C ARG A 83 -27.41 21.00 -7.47
N LYS A 84 -27.87 22.21 -7.15
CA LYS A 84 -28.59 22.51 -5.91
C LYS A 84 -29.84 21.65 -5.76
N SER A 85 -30.65 21.57 -6.81
CA SER A 85 -31.87 20.74 -6.84
C SER A 85 -31.56 19.24 -6.67
N VAL A 86 -30.52 18.74 -7.34
CA VAL A 86 -30.05 17.35 -7.20
C VAL A 86 -29.63 17.05 -5.76
N LEU A 87 -28.87 17.95 -5.13
CA LEU A 87 -28.47 17.80 -3.73
C LEU A 87 -29.66 17.79 -2.78
N GLU A 88 -30.68 18.60 -3.05
CA GLU A 88 -31.90 18.60 -2.26
C GLU A 88 -32.63 17.26 -2.32
N PHE A 89 -32.72 16.62 -3.49
CA PHE A 89 -33.29 15.27 -3.59
C PHE A 89 -32.46 14.22 -2.86
N PHE A 90 -31.13 14.31 -2.89
CA PHE A 90 -30.30 13.39 -2.10
C PHE A 90 -30.51 13.61 -0.60
N LEU A 91 -30.57 14.86 -0.16
CA LEU A 91 -30.70 15.23 1.24
C LEU A 91 -32.13 15.11 1.77
N ALA A 92 -33.13 14.92 0.90
CA ALA A 92 -34.51 14.69 1.28
C ALA A 92 -34.63 13.47 2.22
N GLU A 93 -34.04 12.33 1.85
CA GLU A 93 -34.08 11.11 2.67
C GLU A 93 -32.77 10.83 3.43
N HIS A 94 -31.68 11.53 3.12
CA HIS A 94 -30.41 11.31 3.81
C HIS A 94 -30.49 11.70 5.30
N PRO A 95 -29.97 10.88 6.24
CA PRO A 95 -30.06 11.14 7.67
C PRO A 95 -29.07 12.22 8.11
N LEU A 96 -29.37 12.89 9.22
CA LEU A 96 -28.49 13.86 9.88
C LEU A 96 -27.40 13.17 10.73
N ASP A 97 -26.72 12.19 10.14
CA ASP A 97 -25.75 11.34 10.81
C ASP A 97 -24.32 11.92 10.76
N CYS A 98 -24.08 13.07 10.14
CA CYS A 98 -22.74 13.64 9.92
C CYS A 98 -21.83 13.61 11.17
N PRO A 99 -22.28 13.94 12.40
CA PRO A 99 -21.41 13.88 13.59
C PRO A 99 -20.92 12.47 13.95
N ILE A 100 -21.74 11.46 13.67
CA ILE A 100 -21.45 10.05 13.96
C ILE A 100 -20.98 9.27 12.74
N CYS A 101 -21.01 9.87 11.54
CA CYS A 101 -20.60 9.25 10.30
C CYS A 101 -19.08 9.21 10.20
N ASP A 102 -18.54 8.04 9.88
CA ASP A 102 -17.08 7.84 9.81
C ASP A 102 -16.45 8.52 8.58
N LYS A 103 -17.22 8.62 7.49
CA LYS A 103 -16.84 9.29 6.24
C LYS A 103 -16.83 10.81 6.36
N ALA A 104 -17.25 11.38 7.49
CA ALA A 104 -17.28 12.83 7.67
C ALA A 104 -15.87 13.42 7.50
N GLY A 105 -15.76 14.52 6.74
CA GLY A 105 -14.48 15.12 6.37
C GLY A 105 -13.81 14.53 5.12
N GLU A 106 -14.32 13.41 4.62
CA GLU A 106 -13.93 12.81 3.33
C GLU A 106 -15.16 12.35 2.52
N CYS A 107 -16.29 13.02 2.74
CA CYS A 107 -17.58 12.69 2.14
C CYS A 107 -17.90 13.64 1.00
N ARG A 108 -17.98 13.14 -0.23
CA ARG A 108 -18.30 13.95 -1.41
C ARG A 108 -19.65 14.65 -1.31
N LEU A 109 -20.62 14.06 -0.60
CA LEU A 109 -21.93 14.69 -0.37
C LEU A 109 -21.82 15.92 0.52
N GLN A 110 -20.94 15.88 1.53
CA GLN A 110 -20.67 17.05 2.38
C GLN A 110 -19.95 18.13 1.56
N ASP A 111 -18.93 17.77 0.80
CA ASP A 111 -18.17 18.71 -0.04
C ASP A 111 -19.07 19.43 -1.05
N PHE A 112 -19.92 18.67 -1.76
CA PHE A 112 -20.84 19.25 -2.74
C PHE A 112 -21.96 20.06 -2.09
N TYR A 113 -22.42 19.69 -0.89
CA TYR A 113 -23.36 20.52 -0.14
C TYR A 113 -22.73 21.84 0.29
N GLU A 114 -21.48 21.83 0.75
CA GLU A 114 -20.75 23.03 1.13
C GLU A 114 -20.51 23.96 -0.07
N GLU A 115 -20.26 23.42 -1.26
CA GLU A 115 -20.02 24.20 -2.47
C GLU A 115 -21.31 24.71 -3.14
N TYR A 116 -22.34 23.86 -3.29
CA TYR A 116 -23.54 24.17 -4.09
C TYR A 116 -24.85 24.17 -3.30
N GLY A 117 -24.86 23.54 -2.12
CA GLY A 117 -26.07 23.09 -1.43
C GLY A 117 -26.50 23.89 -0.22
N ARG A 118 -25.92 25.06 0.09
CA ARG A 118 -26.24 25.87 1.29
C ARG A 118 -27.65 26.50 1.30
N PHE A 119 -28.68 25.69 1.17
CA PHE A 119 -30.08 26.06 1.21
C PHE A 119 -30.76 25.54 2.48
N ASP A 120 -31.85 26.19 2.86
CA ASP A 120 -32.72 25.69 3.92
C ASP A 120 -33.56 24.51 3.42
N SER A 121 -33.64 23.44 4.21
CA SER A 121 -34.47 22.28 3.87
C SER A 121 -35.94 22.68 3.73
N ARG A 122 -36.49 22.43 2.54
CA ARG A 122 -37.92 22.57 2.25
C ARG A 122 -38.73 21.36 2.71
N LEU A 123 -38.10 20.19 2.80
CA LEU A 123 -38.72 18.98 3.34
C LEU A 123 -38.98 19.17 4.85
N LYS A 124 -40.23 19.02 5.27
CA LYS A 124 -40.70 19.11 6.67
C LYS A 124 -41.20 17.77 7.20
N GLU A 125 -41.33 16.79 6.32
CA GLU A 125 -41.80 15.46 6.59
C GLU A 125 -40.74 14.63 7.34
N ALA A 126 -41.20 13.54 7.96
CA ALA A 126 -40.30 12.56 8.53
C ALA A 126 -39.59 11.80 7.40
N LYS A 127 -38.29 11.60 7.55
CA LYS A 127 -37.46 10.78 6.66
C LYS A 127 -37.77 9.30 6.87
N GLU A 128 -37.70 8.53 5.80
CA GLU A 128 -37.84 7.08 5.81
C GLU A 128 -36.71 6.46 6.63
N LYS A 129 -37.09 5.58 7.57
CA LYS A 129 -36.12 4.84 8.38
C LYS A 129 -35.74 3.55 7.70
N ARG A 130 -34.45 3.22 7.70
CA ARG A 130 -33.92 1.98 7.13
C ARG A 130 -32.95 1.33 8.09
N GLU A 131 -32.65 0.06 7.84
CA GLU A 131 -31.68 -0.66 8.64
C GLU A 131 -30.30 0.04 8.61
N LYS A 132 -29.75 0.27 9.80
CA LYS A 132 -28.40 0.79 10.02
C LYS A 132 -27.49 -0.31 10.51
N LYS A 133 -26.19 -0.16 10.28
CA LYS A 133 -25.15 -1.08 10.76
C LYS A 133 -25.35 -2.54 10.31
N ALA A 134 -25.92 -2.77 9.14
CA ALA A 134 -26.07 -4.11 8.59
C ALA A 134 -24.70 -4.67 8.22
N ALA A 135 -24.35 -5.83 8.76
CA ALA A 135 -23.14 -6.53 8.35
C ALA A 135 -23.40 -7.19 6.99
N ILE A 136 -22.69 -6.73 5.95
CA ILE A 136 -22.84 -7.24 4.58
C ILE A 136 -21.63 -8.08 4.14
N GLY A 137 -20.60 -8.16 4.97
CA GLY A 137 -19.37 -8.94 4.73
C GLY A 137 -18.50 -8.95 5.98
N ASN A 138 -17.39 -9.67 5.95
CA ASN A 138 -16.51 -9.85 7.12
C ASN A 138 -16.07 -8.51 7.75
N LYS A 139 -15.71 -7.53 6.92
CA LYS A 139 -15.24 -6.20 7.34
C LYS A 139 -16.12 -5.06 6.85
N LEU A 140 -17.32 -5.34 6.36
CA LEU A 140 -18.17 -4.34 5.72
C LEU A 140 -19.47 -4.10 6.48
N ILE A 141 -19.69 -2.84 6.82
CA ILE A 141 -20.93 -2.36 7.45
C ILE A 141 -21.66 -1.44 6.48
N LEU A 142 -22.95 -1.71 6.26
CA LEU A 142 -23.87 -0.93 5.45
C LEU A 142 -24.88 -0.17 6.32
N ASP A 143 -24.82 1.16 6.26
CA ASP A 143 -25.85 2.07 6.78
C ASP A 143 -26.75 2.52 5.61
N ARG A 144 -27.89 1.84 5.41
CA ARG A 144 -28.72 2.02 4.19
C ARG A 144 -29.31 3.42 4.04
N GLU A 145 -29.65 4.07 5.15
CA GLU A 145 -30.15 5.46 5.13
C GLU A 145 -29.14 6.45 4.53
N ARG A 146 -27.83 6.17 4.66
CA ARG A 146 -26.79 7.06 4.14
C ARG A 146 -26.52 6.85 2.65
N CYS A 147 -27.10 5.81 2.04
CA CYS A 147 -26.83 5.47 0.65
C CYS A 147 -27.50 6.46 -0.31
N VAL A 148 -26.75 6.93 -1.31
CA VAL A 148 -27.26 7.80 -2.39
C VAL A 148 -27.57 7.02 -3.68
N LEU A 149 -27.69 5.68 -3.59
CA LEU A 149 -28.03 4.79 -4.72
C LEU A 149 -27.20 5.01 -6.00
N CYS A 150 -25.91 5.35 -5.85
CA CYS A 150 -25.01 5.58 -6.97
C CYS A 150 -24.54 4.30 -7.70
N THR A 151 -24.94 3.13 -7.17
CA THR A 151 -24.66 1.76 -7.64
C THR A 151 -23.20 1.39 -7.90
N ARG A 152 -22.22 2.23 -7.52
CA ARG A 152 -20.80 1.93 -7.73
C ARG A 152 -20.41 0.57 -7.10
N CYS A 153 -20.92 0.27 -5.91
CA CYS A 153 -20.68 -1.01 -5.23
C CYS A 153 -21.19 -2.22 -6.03
N VAL A 154 -22.41 -2.13 -6.56
CA VAL A 154 -23.03 -3.18 -7.39
C VAL A 154 -22.21 -3.40 -8.67
N ARG A 155 -21.81 -2.31 -9.34
CA ARG A 155 -21.00 -2.39 -10.56
C ARG A 155 -19.61 -2.94 -10.30
N PHE A 156 -18.96 -2.55 -9.21
CA PHE A 156 -17.68 -3.12 -8.80
C PHE A 156 -17.77 -4.63 -8.62
N LEU A 157 -18.77 -5.12 -7.87
CA LEU A 157 -18.91 -6.55 -7.64
C LEU A 157 -19.25 -7.33 -8.92
N LYS A 158 -19.97 -6.70 -9.85
CA LYS A 158 -20.35 -7.34 -11.11
C LYS A 158 -19.23 -7.32 -12.16
N GLU A 159 -18.56 -6.19 -12.32
CA GLU A 159 -17.65 -5.91 -13.45
C GLU A 159 -16.17 -6.11 -13.08
N VAL A 160 -15.79 -5.95 -11.80
CA VAL A 160 -14.40 -6.07 -11.36
C VAL A 160 -14.14 -7.40 -10.67
N THR A 161 -14.91 -7.75 -9.64
CA THR A 161 -14.72 -9.03 -8.93
C THR A 161 -15.44 -10.19 -9.60
N GLY A 162 -16.52 -9.91 -10.35
CA GLY A 162 -17.33 -10.92 -11.04
C GLY A 162 -18.21 -11.75 -10.10
N THR A 163 -18.42 -11.29 -8.87
CA THR A 163 -19.11 -12.03 -7.80
C THR A 163 -20.58 -11.63 -7.63
N GLY A 164 -20.93 -10.36 -7.85
CA GLY A 164 -22.31 -9.91 -8.02
C GLY A 164 -23.24 -10.01 -6.80
N GLU A 165 -22.71 -10.03 -5.56
CA GLU A 165 -23.48 -10.30 -4.34
C GLU A 165 -24.42 -9.15 -3.94
N LEU A 166 -24.13 -7.91 -4.36
CA LEU A 166 -24.99 -6.74 -4.09
C LEU A 166 -25.85 -6.37 -5.30
N GLY A 167 -27.10 -6.00 -5.03
CA GLY A 167 -28.05 -5.48 -6.01
C GLY A 167 -28.87 -4.31 -5.48
N VAL A 168 -29.63 -3.69 -6.40
CA VAL A 168 -30.70 -2.76 -6.03
C VAL A 168 -32.00 -3.56 -5.91
N VAL A 169 -32.60 -3.57 -4.73
CA VAL A 169 -33.91 -4.20 -4.47
C VAL A 169 -34.99 -3.12 -4.32
N ASN A 170 -36.25 -3.53 -4.44
CA ASN A 170 -37.43 -2.66 -4.45
C ASN A 170 -37.43 -1.65 -5.62
N ARG A 171 -38.28 -0.62 -5.55
CA ARG A 171 -38.45 0.39 -6.62
C ARG A 171 -38.82 1.76 -6.03
N GLY A 172 -38.44 2.82 -6.75
CA GLY A 172 -38.79 4.19 -6.41
C GLY A 172 -38.08 4.66 -5.15
N ASN A 173 -38.79 5.38 -4.28
CA ASN A 173 -38.28 5.83 -2.99
C ASN A 173 -37.91 4.68 -2.04
N HIS A 174 -38.45 3.47 -2.22
CA HIS A 174 -38.11 2.29 -1.42
C HIS A 174 -36.87 1.53 -1.92
N SER A 175 -36.22 2.00 -3.00
CA SER A 175 -35.03 1.34 -3.55
C SER A 175 -33.89 1.33 -2.54
N GLU A 176 -33.22 0.20 -2.39
CA GLU A 176 -32.08 0.06 -1.47
C GLU A 176 -31.03 -0.90 -2.01
N ILE A 177 -29.80 -0.73 -1.53
CA ILE A 177 -28.73 -1.71 -1.75
C ILE A 177 -28.91 -2.83 -0.74
N ALA A 178 -28.95 -4.07 -1.22
CA ALA A 178 -29.04 -5.26 -0.41
C ALA A 178 -28.22 -6.40 -1.01
N THR A 179 -27.91 -7.39 -0.18
CA THR A 179 -27.36 -8.67 -0.63
C THR A 179 -28.48 -9.54 -1.19
N TYR A 180 -28.18 -10.33 -2.22
CA TYR A 180 -29.12 -11.34 -2.72
C TYR A 180 -29.09 -12.57 -1.80
N GLU A 181 -30.25 -13.14 -1.47
CA GLU A 181 -30.38 -14.36 -0.63
C GLU A 181 -29.64 -14.35 0.73
N SER A 182 -29.33 -13.16 1.28
CA SER A 182 -28.50 -12.99 2.48
C SER A 182 -27.06 -13.53 2.34
N GLU A 183 -26.56 -13.66 1.12
CA GLU A 183 -25.15 -13.96 0.89
C GLU A 183 -24.27 -12.80 1.35
N LEU A 184 -23.21 -13.11 2.08
CA LEU A 184 -22.22 -12.10 2.46
C LEU A 184 -21.33 -11.80 1.26
N VAL A 185 -20.95 -10.53 1.10
CA VAL A 185 -19.89 -10.13 0.19
C VAL A 185 -18.58 -10.72 0.72
N ASP A 186 -18.11 -11.78 0.09
CA ASP A 186 -16.95 -12.55 0.51
C ASP A 186 -16.02 -12.82 -0.68
N ASN A 187 -15.14 -11.86 -0.94
CA ASN A 187 -14.11 -11.96 -1.95
C ASN A 187 -12.87 -11.17 -1.50
N ASN A 188 -11.73 -11.39 -2.15
CA ASN A 188 -10.45 -10.78 -1.74
C ASN A 188 -10.32 -9.28 -2.07
N TYR A 189 -11.42 -8.58 -2.39
CA TYR A 189 -11.41 -7.18 -2.79
C TYR A 189 -12.56 -6.37 -2.16
N THR A 190 -13.22 -6.91 -1.15
CA THR A 190 -14.40 -6.30 -0.51
C THR A 190 -14.10 -4.92 0.06
N GLY A 191 -12.91 -4.71 0.61
CA GLY A 191 -12.52 -3.46 1.26
C GLY A 191 -12.50 -2.27 0.29
N ASN A 192 -12.36 -2.51 -1.03
CA ASN A 192 -12.43 -1.43 -2.04
C ASN A 192 -13.82 -0.78 -2.11
N LEU A 193 -14.88 -1.45 -1.65
CA LEU A 193 -16.22 -0.87 -1.57
C LEU A 193 -16.29 0.35 -0.65
N VAL A 194 -15.45 0.40 0.39
CA VAL A 194 -15.38 1.52 1.34
C VAL A 194 -14.79 2.76 0.69
N ASP A 195 -13.74 2.58 -0.13
CA ASP A 195 -13.11 3.67 -0.88
C ASP A 195 -14.03 4.16 -2.01
N LEU A 196 -14.69 3.21 -2.67
CA LEU A 196 -15.56 3.48 -3.81
C LEU A 196 -16.84 4.24 -3.43
N CYS A 197 -17.37 3.99 -2.25
CA CYS A 197 -18.59 4.61 -1.76
C CYS A 197 -18.35 6.13 -1.50
N PRO A 198 -19.05 7.03 -2.22
CA PRO A 198 -18.81 8.48 -2.10
C PRO A 198 -19.38 9.09 -0.81
N VAL A 199 -20.13 8.28 -0.03
CA VAL A 199 -20.82 8.65 1.20
C VAL A 199 -20.53 7.61 2.27
N GLY A 200 -20.87 7.88 3.53
CA GLY A 200 -20.63 6.95 4.64
C GLY A 200 -21.63 5.79 4.75
N ALA A 201 -22.12 5.29 3.62
CA ALA A 201 -23.06 4.17 3.59
C ALA A 201 -22.34 2.82 3.75
N ILE A 202 -21.25 2.60 3.02
CA ILE A 202 -20.41 1.41 3.20
C ILE A 202 -19.15 1.85 3.95
N THR A 203 -18.90 1.24 5.10
CA THR A 203 -17.77 1.56 5.97
C THR A 203 -17.02 0.31 6.38
N ASP A 204 -15.74 0.48 6.67
CA ASP A 204 -14.87 -0.60 7.14
C ASP A 204 -15.06 -0.84 8.63
N ALA A 205 -15.49 -2.04 9.01
CA ALA A 205 -15.64 -2.44 10.41
C ALA A 205 -14.33 -2.35 11.19
N ASP A 206 -13.18 -2.50 10.52
CA ASP A 206 -11.89 -2.31 11.19
C ASP A 206 -11.64 -0.83 11.49
N PHE A 207 -11.82 0.09 10.56
CA PHE A 207 -11.50 1.50 10.79
C PHE A 207 -12.58 2.28 11.55
N ARG A 208 -13.85 1.85 11.42
CA ARG A 208 -15.02 2.58 11.89
C ARG A 208 -14.89 3.04 13.35
N PHE A 209 -14.98 4.35 13.53
CA PHE A 209 -14.92 5.03 14.84
C PHE A 209 -13.56 4.98 15.55
N LYS A 210 -12.48 4.53 14.90
CA LYS A 210 -11.12 4.59 15.46
C LYS A 210 -10.48 5.98 15.33
N ALA A 211 -10.76 6.70 14.25
CA ALA A 211 -10.26 8.06 14.00
C ALA A 211 -11.18 8.83 13.06
N ARG A 212 -10.97 10.14 12.91
CA ARG A 212 -11.60 10.97 11.87
C ARG A 212 -10.59 11.28 10.77
N ALA A 213 -11.06 11.43 9.53
CA ALA A 213 -10.21 11.68 8.37
C ALA A 213 -9.28 12.90 8.56
N TRP A 214 -9.76 13.99 9.16
CA TRP A 214 -8.94 15.20 9.39
C TRP A 214 -7.87 15.07 10.48
N PHE A 215 -7.83 13.95 11.23
CA PHE A 215 -6.74 13.65 12.17
C PHE A 215 -5.66 12.77 11.55
N LEU A 216 -5.85 12.31 10.30
CA LEU A 216 -4.94 11.39 9.64
C LEU A 216 -4.19 12.09 8.52
N ASP A 217 -2.89 11.84 8.45
CA ASP A 217 -2.06 12.16 7.30
C ASP A 217 -2.05 10.95 6.36
N SER A 218 -2.41 11.16 5.10
CA SER A 218 -2.27 10.13 4.07
C SER A 218 -0.88 10.18 3.46
N ARG A 219 -0.11 9.10 3.62
CA ARG A 219 1.28 9.02 3.14
C ARG A 219 1.42 7.91 2.10
N GLU A 220 2.15 8.21 1.03
CA GLU A 220 2.34 7.27 -0.08
C GLU A 220 3.30 6.14 0.28
N SER A 221 2.96 4.92 -0.10
CA SER A 221 3.85 3.76 0.04
C SER A 221 3.53 2.68 -0.99
N ILE A 222 4.17 1.52 -0.84
CA ILE A 222 3.97 0.30 -1.63
C ILE A 222 3.68 -0.87 -0.70
N CYS A 223 2.70 -1.71 -1.05
CA CYS A 223 2.37 -2.91 -0.30
C CYS A 223 3.47 -3.98 -0.46
N PRO A 224 4.15 -4.43 0.62
CA PRO A 224 5.25 -5.40 0.52
C PRO A 224 4.78 -6.86 0.65
N LEU A 225 3.47 -7.12 0.65
CA LEU A 225 2.92 -8.41 1.06
C LEU A 225 2.82 -9.44 -0.07
N CYS A 226 3.05 -9.02 -1.32
CA CYS A 226 3.20 -9.93 -2.45
C CYS A 226 4.01 -9.33 -3.59
N GLY A 227 4.33 -10.15 -4.59
CA GLY A 227 5.10 -9.77 -5.79
C GLY A 227 4.48 -8.64 -6.63
N ARG A 228 3.21 -8.28 -6.42
CA ARG A 228 2.58 -7.19 -7.18
C ARG A 228 3.10 -5.81 -6.81
N GLY A 229 3.40 -5.58 -5.53
CA GLY A 229 3.82 -4.27 -5.04
C GLY A 229 2.80 -3.17 -5.34
N CYS A 230 1.53 -3.32 -4.95
CA CYS A 230 0.49 -2.33 -5.22
C CYS A 230 0.80 -0.97 -4.57
N HIS A 231 0.45 0.11 -5.26
CA HIS A 231 0.53 1.46 -4.71
C HIS A 231 -0.55 1.67 -3.64
N ILE A 232 -0.15 2.17 -2.47
CA ILE A 232 -1.06 2.37 -1.33
C ILE A 232 -0.87 3.74 -0.69
N PHE A 233 -1.91 4.20 0.00
CA PHE A 233 -1.82 5.20 1.05
C PHE A 233 -1.83 4.50 2.41
N VAL A 234 -0.89 4.87 3.28
CA VAL A 234 -0.91 4.55 4.71
C VAL A 234 -1.47 5.77 5.42
N ASP A 235 -2.67 5.67 5.97
CA ASP A 235 -3.24 6.76 6.77
C ASP A 235 -2.74 6.64 8.20
N VAL A 236 -1.97 7.65 8.62
CA VAL A 236 -1.26 7.66 9.90
C VAL A 236 -1.75 8.80 10.76
N HIS A 237 -1.78 8.60 12.07
CA HIS A 237 -2.00 9.72 12.98
C HIS A 237 -0.62 10.32 13.32
N PRO A 238 -0.38 11.63 13.12
CA PRO A 238 0.92 12.25 13.40
C PRO A 238 1.29 12.34 14.91
N GLY A 239 0.54 11.63 15.78
CA GLY A 239 0.58 11.79 17.23
C GLY A 239 -0.21 13.01 17.72
N PHE A 240 -0.49 13.05 19.02
CA PHE A 240 -0.88 14.29 19.70
C PHE A 240 0.31 14.78 20.54
N PRO A 241 0.60 16.09 20.58
CA PRO A 241 1.66 16.63 21.43
C PRO A 241 1.51 16.27 22.92
N ARG A 242 0.31 15.87 23.34
CA ARG A 242 -0.04 15.56 24.75
C ARG A 242 -0.32 14.07 25.00
N VAL A 243 -0.42 13.24 23.97
CA VAL A 243 -0.79 11.82 24.11
C VAL A 243 0.04 10.99 23.13
N LEU A 244 0.85 10.09 23.68
CA LEU A 244 1.51 9.05 22.89
C LEU A 244 0.45 8.07 22.40
N LEU A 245 0.35 7.92 21.08
CA LEU A 245 -0.57 6.96 20.48
C LEU A 245 0.11 5.58 20.34
N PRO A 246 -0.59 4.50 20.69
CA PRO A 246 -0.01 3.15 20.62
C PRO A 246 0.07 2.61 19.18
N GLN A 247 -0.59 3.25 18.22
CA GLN A 247 -0.74 2.78 16.84
C GLN A 247 -0.33 3.91 15.86
N ARG A 248 0.53 3.59 14.90
CA ARG A 248 1.01 4.58 13.91
C ARG A 248 0.15 4.59 12.66
N ALA A 249 -0.24 3.42 12.16
CA ALA A 249 -1.07 3.30 10.96
C ALA A 249 -2.50 2.90 11.33
N TYR A 250 -3.50 3.64 10.82
CA TYR A 250 -4.91 3.42 11.16
C TYR A 250 -5.67 2.64 10.09
N ARG A 251 -5.33 2.82 8.81
CA ARG A 251 -5.88 2.05 7.68
C ARG A 251 -4.97 2.12 6.46
N ILE A 252 -5.15 1.18 5.54
CA ILE A 252 -4.51 1.18 4.22
C ILE A 252 -5.57 1.41 3.15
N ARG A 253 -5.30 2.34 2.23
CA ARG A 253 -6.17 2.64 1.09
C ARG A 253 -5.43 2.43 -0.23
N PRO A 254 -6.14 2.12 -1.33
CA PRO A 254 -5.53 2.02 -2.64
C PRO A 254 -5.04 3.41 -3.07
N ARG A 255 -3.87 3.45 -3.68
CA ARG A 255 -3.42 4.59 -4.46
C ARG A 255 -3.42 4.18 -5.92
N GLU A 256 -3.97 5.05 -6.77
CA GLU A 256 -4.12 4.75 -8.18
C GLU A 256 -2.75 4.62 -8.85
N ASN A 257 -2.55 3.52 -9.57
CA ASN A 257 -1.47 3.34 -10.51
C ASN A 257 -1.97 2.48 -11.68
N PRO A 258 -2.26 3.09 -12.85
CA PRO A 258 -2.77 2.38 -14.03
C PRO A 258 -1.88 1.22 -14.50
N ASP A 259 -0.58 1.28 -14.22
CA ASP A 259 0.40 0.30 -14.64
C ASP A 259 0.55 -0.90 -13.70
N VAL A 260 -0.04 -0.86 -12.49
CA VAL A 260 0.22 -1.88 -11.45
C VAL A 260 -1.07 -2.44 -10.85
N ASN A 261 -1.85 -1.59 -10.20
CA ASN A 261 -3.03 -2.01 -9.42
C ASN A 261 -4.31 -1.29 -9.85
N GLY A 262 -4.25 -0.45 -10.89
CA GLY A 262 -5.38 0.38 -11.30
C GLY A 262 -5.84 1.21 -10.11
N HIS A 263 -7.08 0.99 -9.67
CA HIS A 263 -7.68 1.70 -8.53
C HIS A 263 -7.78 0.84 -7.25
N TRP A 264 -7.29 -0.41 -7.27
CA TRP A 264 -7.69 -1.42 -6.28
C TRP A 264 -6.50 -1.97 -5.50
N ILE A 265 -6.79 -2.57 -4.35
CA ILE A 265 -5.87 -3.45 -3.62
C ILE A 265 -6.62 -4.67 -3.09
N CYS A 266 -5.91 -5.79 -2.92
CA CYS A 266 -6.51 -6.96 -2.28
C CYS A 266 -6.71 -6.74 -0.77
N ASP A 267 -7.66 -7.46 -0.21
CA ASP A 267 -8.01 -7.43 1.20
C ASP A 267 -6.88 -7.96 2.08
N PHE A 268 -6.10 -8.94 1.58
CA PHE A 268 -4.87 -9.35 2.25
C PHE A 268 -3.89 -8.18 2.44
N GLY A 269 -3.68 -7.38 1.39
CA GLY A 269 -2.82 -6.21 1.42
C GLY A 269 -3.38 -5.08 2.30
N ARG A 270 -4.71 -4.91 2.28
CA ARG A 270 -5.43 -3.88 3.02
C ARG A 270 -5.46 -4.11 4.52
N TYR A 271 -5.74 -5.35 4.95
CA TYR A 271 -6.05 -5.67 6.34
C TYR A 271 -4.86 -6.26 7.11
N SER A 272 -3.80 -6.70 6.43
CA SER A 272 -2.62 -7.26 7.09
C SER A 272 -1.62 -6.18 7.55
N TYR A 273 -2.02 -4.93 7.78
CA TYR A 273 -1.09 -3.83 8.12
C TYR A 273 -0.71 -3.77 9.60
N ALA A 274 -1.29 -4.63 10.44
CA ALA A 274 -0.98 -4.68 11.87
C ALA A 274 0.51 -4.95 12.16
N TYR A 275 1.25 -5.60 11.23
CA TYR A 275 2.70 -5.80 11.37
C TYR A 275 3.46 -4.46 11.47
N LEU A 276 2.93 -3.37 10.90
CA LEU A 276 3.59 -2.07 10.99
C LEU A 276 3.85 -1.66 12.44
N ASP A 277 2.96 -2.03 13.37
CA ASP A 277 3.05 -1.67 14.79
C ASP A 277 3.29 -2.87 15.72
N ARG A 278 2.79 -4.07 15.39
CA ARG A 278 2.85 -5.24 16.29
C ARG A 278 4.12 -6.05 16.11
N GLY A 279 4.68 -6.51 17.24
CA GLY A 279 5.81 -7.43 17.24
C GLY A 279 7.10 -6.84 16.68
N ARG A 280 7.22 -5.50 16.62
CA ARG A 280 8.43 -4.82 16.13
C ARG A 280 9.61 -5.03 17.09
N LEU A 281 10.80 -5.12 16.51
CA LEU A 281 12.06 -5.02 17.25
C LEU A 281 12.44 -3.55 17.43
N ASP A 282 12.79 -3.17 18.65
CA ASP A 282 13.07 -1.78 19.04
C ASP A 282 14.49 -1.59 19.60
N LYS A 283 15.10 -2.64 20.14
CA LYS A 283 16.42 -2.60 20.78
C LYS A 283 17.45 -3.45 20.04
N LEU A 284 18.67 -2.91 19.98
CA LEU A 284 19.81 -3.65 19.48
C LEU A 284 20.45 -4.41 20.64
N VAL A 285 20.40 -5.74 20.58
CA VAL A 285 20.78 -6.60 21.71
C VAL A 285 21.80 -7.65 21.30
N GLN A 286 22.78 -7.89 22.17
CA GLN A 286 23.67 -9.05 22.12
C GLN A 286 23.30 -10.01 23.24
N ASN A 287 23.11 -11.28 22.89
CA ASN A 287 22.82 -12.35 23.84
C ASN A 287 24.04 -13.29 23.95
N LYS A 288 24.83 -13.15 25.01
CA LYS A 288 25.95 -14.05 25.32
C LYS A 288 25.72 -14.73 26.66
N GLY A 289 25.56 -16.05 26.65
CA GLY A 289 25.42 -16.85 27.87
C GLY A 289 24.21 -16.48 28.73
N GLY A 290 23.11 -16.04 28.11
CA GLY A 290 21.89 -15.62 28.80
C GLY A 290 21.94 -14.21 29.40
N ARG A 291 22.98 -13.42 29.10
CA ARG A 291 23.04 -12.00 29.47
C ARG A 291 22.84 -11.13 28.23
N GLU A 292 21.81 -10.30 28.29
CA GLU A 292 21.49 -9.31 27.27
C GLU A 292 22.31 -8.03 27.50
N THR A 293 23.04 -7.58 26.48
CA THR A 293 23.78 -6.32 26.50
C THR A 293 23.36 -5.46 25.32
N VAL A 294 22.98 -4.22 25.58
CA VAL A 294 22.67 -3.23 24.53
C VAL A 294 23.96 -2.80 23.84
N LEU A 295 23.97 -2.78 22.50
CA LEU A 295 25.11 -2.29 21.71
C LEU A 295 24.73 -1.06 20.89
N THR A 296 25.76 -0.35 20.41
CA THR A 296 25.61 0.69 19.40
C THR A 296 25.81 0.12 17.99
N ALA A 297 25.30 0.82 16.98
CA ALA A 297 25.48 0.44 15.58
C ALA A 297 26.96 0.27 15.20
N GLU A 298 27.80 1.25 15.55
CA GLU A 298 29.23 1.25 15.27
C GLU A 298 29.95 0.04 15.90
N LYS A 299 29.71 -0.21 17.19
CA LYS A 299 30.31 -1.35 17.90
C LYS A 299 29.85 -2.68 17.31
N THR A 300 28.59 -2.76 16.90
CA THR A 300 28.03 -3.95 16.26
C THR A 300 28.71 -4.23 14.92
N SER A 301 28.85 -3.22 14.06
CA SER A 301 29.58 -3.34 12.80
C SER A 301 31.04 -3.78 13.01
N GLN A 302 31.73 -3.25 14.02
CA GLN A 302 33.09 -3.66 14.36
C GLN A 302 33.18 -5.13 14.80
N ILE A 303 32.25 -5.60 15.64
CA ILE A 303 32.19 -7.01 16.09
C ILE A 303 31.99 -7.95 14.90
N ILE A 304 31.05 -7.62 14.02
CA ILE A 304 30.74 -8.42 12.83
C ILE A 304 31.95 -8.45 11.88
N ALA A 305 32.54 -7.29 11.59
CA ALA A 305 33.71 -7.17 10.73
C ALA A 305 34.91 -7.95 11.29
N ALA A 306 35.17 -7.89 12.60
CA ALA A 306 36.23 -8.66 13.23
C ALA A 306 36.04 -10.17 13.07
N LYS A 307 34.80 -10.68 13.22
CA LYS A 307 34.49 -12.10 13.04
C LYS A 307 34.66 -12.53 11.57
N ILE A 308 34.23 -11.70 10.63
CA ILE A 308 34.42 -11.95 9.19
C ILE A 308 35.92 -11.96 8.85
N ARG A 309 36.69 -10.95 9.26
CA ARG A 309 38.14 -10.88 9.01
C ARG A 309 38.87 -12.11 9.54
N GLY A 310 38.60 -12.51 10.78
CA GLY A 310 39.22 -13.71 11.34
C GLY A 310 38.96 -14.98 10.52
N LEU A 311 37.73 -15.17 10.00
CA LEU A 311 37.43 -16.31 9.11
C LEU A 311 38.06 -16.16 7.72
N VAL A 312 38.17 -14.94 7.20
CA VAL A 312 38.83 -14.65 5.92
C VAL A 312 40.34 -14.90 5.99
N GLU A 313 41.00 -14.47 7.06
CA GLU A 313 42.43 -14.68 7.34
C GLU A 313 42.76 -16.16 7.51
N LEU A 314 41.84 -16.95 8.07
CA LEU A 314 41.95 -18.41 8.19
C LEU A 314 41.55 -19.17 6.91
N GLU A 315 41.36 -18.47 5.78
CA GLU A 315 40.90 -19.03 4.49
C GLU A 315 39.56 -19.79 4.56
N ARG A 316 38.74 -19.51 5.59
CA ARG A 316 37.43 -20.14 5.84
C ARG A 316 36.27 -19.36 5.23
N ARG A 317 36.49 -18.66 4.12
CA ARG A 317 35.42 -17.94 3.39
C ARG A 317 34.21 -18.83 3.04
N PRO A 318 34.37 -20.10 2.63
CA PRO A 318 33.24 -20.99 2.38
C PRO A 318 32.40 -21.34 3.61
N ARG A 319 32.85 -20.97 4.82
CA ARG A 319 32.13 -21.18 6.08
C ARG A 319 31.31 -19.96 6.51
N ILE A 320 31.33 -18.87 5.72
CA ILE A 320 30.50 -17.69 5.95
C ILE A 320 29.28 -17.79 5.05
N THR A 321 28.09 -17.79 5.66
CA THR A 321 26.82 -17.88 4.95
C THR A 321 25.97 -16.66 5.20
N VAL A 322 25.38 -16.11 4.14
CA VAL A 322 24.48 -14.96 4.16
C VAL A 322 23.10 -15.37 3.68
N LEU A 323 22.08 -15.08 4.48
CA LEU A 323 20.68 -15.25 4.12
C LEU A 323 20.07 -13.88 3.88
N LEU A 324 19.57 -13.65 2.67
CA LEU A 324 18.84 -12.47 2.25
C LEU A 324 17.35 -12.79 2.10
N ASN A 325 16.54 -11.78 1.84
CA ASN A 325 15.13 -11.94 1.49
C ASN A 325 14.71 -10.86 0.46
N THR A 326 13.59 -11.07 -0.20
CA THR A 326 13.13 -10.20 -1.29
C THR A 326 12.13 -9.12 -0.84
N THR A 327 12.11 -8.78 0.45
CA THR A 327 11.56 -7.50 0.96
C THR A 327 12.63 -6.42 1.11
N LEU A 328 13.92 -6.79 1.02
CA LEU A 328 15.01 -5.85 0.88
C LEU A 328 14.85 -5.04 -0.41
N THR A 329 15.23 -3.76 -0.37
CA THR A 329 15.21 -2.90 -1.55
C THR A 329 16.25 -3.34 -2.58
N ASN A 330 16.12 -2.89 -3.82
CA ASN A 330 17.12 -3.18 -4.85
C ASN A 330 18.51 -2.66 -4.43
N GLU A 331 18.56 -1.49 -3.78
CA GLU A 331 19.80 -0.89 -3.26
C GLU A 331 20.45 -1.76 -2.18
N GLU A 332 19.66 -2.30 -1.25
CA GLU A 332 20.13 -3.19 -0.19
C GLU A 332 20.66 -4.51 -0.76
N LEU A 333 19.94 -5.13 -1.70
CA LEU A 333 20.36 -6.36 -2.37
C LEU A 333 21.64 -6.14 -3.20
N TYR A 334 21.73 -4.99 -3.87
CA TYR A 334 22.89 -4.59 -4.65
C TYR A 334 24.13 -4.38 -3.77
N LEU A 335 23.97 -3.71 -2.63
CA LEU A 335 25.04 -3.57 -1.64
C LEU A 335 25.44 -4.93 -1.05
N ALA A 336 24.49 -5.81 -0.76
CA ALA A 336 24.79 -7.16 -0.29
C ALA A 336 25.60 -7.96 -1.32
N ASP A 337 25.26 -7.87 -2.61
CA ASP A 337 26.05 -8.46 -3.70
C ASP A 337 27.47 -7.91 -3.74
N ARG A 338 27.63 -6.58 -3.65
CA ARG A 338 28.93 -5.90 -3.65
C ARG A 338 29.79 -6.27 -2.45
N VAL A 339 29.24 -6.24 -1.24
CA VAL A 339 29.99 -6.52 0.00
C VAL A 339 30.37 -8.00 0.05
N PHE A 340 29.40 -8.90 -0.07
CA PHE A 340 29.61 -10.30 0.22
C PHE A 340 30.17 -11.07 -0.98
N ARG A 341 29.58 -10.94 -2.18
CA ARG A 341 30.01 -11.72 -3.35
C ARG A 341 31.22 -11.11 -4.04
N ARG A 342 31.16 -9.82 -4.38
CA ARG A 342 32.24 -9.16 -5.15
C ARG A 342 33.43 -8.77 -4.27
N GLY A 343 33.16 -8.19 -3.09
CA GLY A 343 34.20 -7.73 -2.16
C GLY A 343 34.88 -8.87 -1.42
N LEU A 344 34.12 -9.75 -0.78
CA LEU A 344 34.67 -10.86 0.02
C LEU A 344 34.85 -12.17 -0.76
N GLY A 345 34.23 -12.31 -1.94
CA GLY A 345 34.28 -13.55 -2.71
C GLY A 345 33.44 -14.69 -2.13
N LEU A 346 32.40 -14.38 -1.33
CA LEU A 346 31.53 -15.40 -0.74
C LEU A 346 30.67 -16.08 -1.80
N LYS A 347 30.48 -17.39 -1.65
CA LYS A 347 29.64 -18.22 -2.52
C LYS A 347 28.31 -18.60 -1.89
N ASN A 348 28.25 -18.66 -0.56
CA ASN A 348 27.07 -19.09 0.20
C ASN A 348 26.18 -17.89 0.51
N ILE A 349 25.51 -17.37 -0.50
CA ILE A 349 24.53 -16.28 -0.36
C ILE A 349 23.19 -16.80 -0.88
N PHE A 350 22.21 -16.93 0.00
CA PHE A 350 20.92 -17.54 -0.30
C PHE A 350 19.77 -16.57 -0.05
N VAL A 351 18.62 -16.82 -0.67
CA VAL A 351 17.36 -16.14 -0.36
C VAL A 351 16.45 -17.05 0.45
N ALA A 352 15.94 -16.52 1.57
CA ALA A 352 14.98 -17.15 2.46
C ALA A 352 13.71 -16.30 2.52
N ASP A 353 12.86 -16.45 1.51
CA ASP A 353 11.53 -15.85 1.47
C ASP A 353 10.49 -16.68 2.25
N PRO A 354 9.36 -16.08 2.68
CA PRO A 354 8.24 -16.84 3.21
C PRO A 354 7.73 -17.89 2.20
N PRO A 355 7.06 -18.96 2.66
CA PRO A 355 6.37 -19.89 1.77
C PRO A 355 5.42 -19.16 0.80
N GLU A 356 5.26 -19.72 -0.39
CA GLU A 356 4.30 -19.20 -1.35
C GLU A 356 2.88 -19.34 -0.80
N GLY A 357 2.03 -18.36 -1.11
CA GLY A 357 0.61 -18.42 -0.81
C GLY A 357 -0.23 -18.56 -2.07
N THR A 358 -1.54 -18.39 -1.91
CA THR A 358 -2.49 -18.43 -3.02
C THR A 358 -2.42 -17.15 -3.86
N ALA A 359 -2.39 -17.32 -5.18
CA ALA A 359 -2.64 -16.28 -6.17
C ALA A 359 -4.12 -16.29 -6.58
N ASP A 360 -4.68 -15.13 -6.92
CA ASP A 360 -6.10 -14.99 -7.26
C ASP A 360 -6.36 -14.66 -8.74
N GLY A 361 -5.31 -14.62 -9.56
CA GLY A 361 -5.41 -14.29 -10.99
C GLY A 361 -5.73 -12.83 -11.28
N PHE A 362 -5.81 -11.95 -10.26
CA PHE A 362 -6.08 -10.52 -10.43
C PHE A 362 -4.93 -9.64 -9.95
N LEU A 363 -4.86 -9.30 -8.66
CA LEU A 363 -3.76 -8.52 -8.07
C LEU A 363 -2.89 -9.35 -7.11
N GLN A 364 -3.47 -10.29 -6.36
CA GLN A 364 -2.70 -11.06 -5.38
C GLN A 364 -1.89 -12.14 -6.08
N THR A 365 -0.58 -12.10 -5.86
CA THR A 365 0.36 -13.10 -6.41
C THR A 365 0.73 -14.14 -5.35
N ALA A 366 1.21 -15.30 -5.78
CA ALA A 366 1.64 -16.38 -4.89
C ALA A 366 2.89 -16.00 -4.09
N GLU A 367 3.79 -15.23 -4.70
CA GLU A 367 4.99 -14.68 -4.07
C GLU A 367 4.56 -13.73 -2.94
N ARG A 368 5.02 -13.97 -1.70
CA ARG A 368 4.64 -13.19 -0.51
C ARG A 368 5.62 -12.08 -0.17
N THR A 369 6.35 -11.60 -1.18
CA THR A 369 7.37 -10.56 -1.11
C THR A 369 7.44 -9.80 -2.44
N PRO A 370 7.81 -8.51 -2.45
CA PRO A 370 7.60 -7.65 -3.62
C PRO A 370 8.76 -7.59 -4.61
N ASN A 371 9.98 -8.07 -4.26
CA ASN A 371 11.20 -7.71 -4.98
C ASN A 371 11.99 -8.90 -5.57
N ARG A 372 11.32 -10.04 -5.83
CA ARG A 372 12.01 -11.25 -6.30
C ARG A 372 12.69 -11.05 -7.67
N ARG A 373 12.06 -10.29 -8.57
CA ARG A 373 12.64 -9.97 -9.89
C ARG A 373 13.84 -9.03 -9.79
N GLY A 374 13.79 -8.06 -8.88
CA GLY A 374 14.92 -7.17 -8.60
C GLY A 374 16.12 -7.96 -8.09
N ALA A 375 15.90 -8.88 -7.14
CA ALA A 375 16.93 -9.78 -6.64
C ALA A 375 17.58 -10.61 -7.76
N ALA A 376 16.75 -11.21 -8.64
CA ALA A 376 17.23 -12.00 -9.77
C ALA A 376 18.04 -11.18 -10.79
N ALA A 377 17.73 -9.89 -10.98
CA ALA A 377 18.47 -8.99 -11.86
C ALA A 377 19.82 -8.56 -11.27
N ILE A 378 19.95 -8.57 -9.94
CA ILE A 378 21.16 -8.09 -9.22
C ILE A 378 22.23 -9.17 -9.13
N GLY A 379 21.86 -10.38 -8.73
CA GLY A 379 22.83 -11.43 -8.47
C GLY A 379 22.21 -12.83 -8.43
N PRO A 380 23.04 -13.87 -8.62
CA PRO A 380 22.59 -15.25 -8.50
C PRO A 380 22.42 -15.56 -7.01
N PHE A 381 21.21 -15.32 -6.49
CA PHE A 381 20.85 -15.69 -5.13
C PHE A 381 20.02 -16.98 -5.15
N PRO A 382 20.65 -18.16 -5.01
CA PRO A 382 19.92 -19.42 -4.93
C PRO A 382 18.94 -19.47 -3.76
N ALA A 383 17.92 -20.33 -3.88
CA ALA A 383 17.04 -20.65 -2.78
C ALA A 383 17.81 -21.31 -1.63
N LEU A 384 17.30 -21.13 -0.41
CA LEU A 384 17.86 -21.73 0.80
C LEU A 384 17.99 -23.28 0.67
N PRO A 385 19.17 -23.87 0.95
CA PRO A 385 19.34 -25.32 1.01
C PRO A 385 18.67 -25.90 2.26
N GLY A 386 18.70 -27.23 2.42
CA GLY A 386 18.20 -27.87 3.65
C GLY A 386 18.94 -27.37 4.90
N LEU A 387 18.24 -27.19 6.02
CA LEU A 387 18.82 -26.65 7.26
C LEU A 387 20.03 -27.45 7.77
N GLY A 388 20.03 -28.77 7.59
CA GLY A 388 21.17 -29.62 7.97
C GLY A 388 22.42 -29.37 7.13
N GLU A 389 22.26 -29.12 5.83
CA GLU A 389 23.34 -28.76 4.91
C GLU A 389 23.88 -27.36 5.24
N LEU A 390 22.97 -26.40 5.44
CA LEU A 390 23.30 -25.04 5.88
C LEU A 390 24.15 -25.06 7.15
N ALA A 391 23.70 -25.76 8.19
CA ALA A 391 24.41 -25.85 9.46
C ALA A 391 25.75 -26.59 9.34
N GLY A 392 25.81 -27.64 8.52
CA GLY A 392 27.04 -28.40 8.29
C GLY A 392 28.14 -27.59 7.61
N ALA A 393 27.76 -26.63 6.77
CA ALA A 393 28.67 -25.82 5.96
C ALA A 393 29.03 -24.46 6.58
N THR A 394 28.45 -24.06 7.71
CA THR A 394 28.51 -22.66 8.21
C THR A 394 29.15 -22.53 9.60
N ASP A 395 30.15 -21.67 9.72
CA ASP A 395 30.72 -21.21 11.00
C ASP A 395 30.13 -19.84 11.40
N LEU A 396 29.87 -18.95 10.42
CA LEU A 396 29.25 -17.63 10.62
C LEU A 396 28.01 -17.48 9.75
N LEU A 397 26.87 -17.21 10.37
CA LEU A 397 25.58 -16.99 9.70
C LEU A 397 25.12 -15.53 9.86
N LEU A 398 24.94 -14.84 8.73
CA LEU A 398 24.36 -13.49 8.68
C LEU A 398 22.96 -13.60 8.11
N ILE A 399 21.94 -13.17 8.85
CA ILE A 399 20.53 -13.33 8.47
C ILE A 399 19.89 -11.97 8.31
N PHE A 400 19.49 -11.61 7.09
CA PHE A 400 18.70 -10.43 6.79
C PHE A 400 17.25 -10.87 6.59
N GLY A 401 16.41 -10.67 7.62
CA GLY A 401 14.99 -11.00 7.65
C GLY A 401 14.64 -12.11 8.64
N HIS A 402 13.38 -12.15 9.06
CA HIS A 402 12.87 -13.12 10.04
C HIS A 402 12.13 -14.32 9.40
N PHE A 403 12.01 -14.36 8.07
CA PHE A 403 11.17 -15.33 7.36
C PHE A 403 11.62 -16.79 7.49
N LEU A 404 12.88 -17.03 7.85
CA LEU A 404 13.35 -18.38 8.13
C LEU A 404 12.54 -19.06 9.25
N ALA A 405 12.05 -18.28 10.23
CA ALA A 405 11.19 -18.79 11.29
C ALA A 405 9.86 -19.39 10.78
N ALA A 406 9.38 -18.93 9.63
CA ALA A 406 8.14 -19.42 9.02
C ALA A 406 8.35 -20.67 8.16
N ARG A 407 9.59 -21.12 7.95
CA ARG A 407 9.92 -22.22 7.04
C ARG A 407 10.20 -23.55 7.73
N ALA A 408 10.47 -23.54 9.04
CA ALA A 408 10.84 -24.73 9.78
C ALA A 408 10.36 -24.66 11.23
N ALA A 409 10.19 -25.84 11.85
CA ALA A 409 9.80 -25.91 13.25
C ALA A 409 10.93 -25.38 14.16
N ALA A 410 10.56 -24.78 15.30
CA ALA A 410 11.52 -24.21 16.24
C ALA A 410 12.61 -25.20 16.71
N GLY A 411 12.26 -26.48 16.88
CA GLY A 411 13.21 -27.53 17.27
C GLY A 411 14.25 -27.85 16.19
N GLU A 412 13.86 -27.80 14.91
CA GLU A 412 14.77 -28.01 13.78
C GLU A 412 15.72 -26.82 13.62
N LEU A 413 15.19 -25.60 13.72
CA LEU A 413 15.99 -24.37 13.69
C LEU A 413 17.03 -24.38 14.81
N LYS A 414 16.61 -24.70 16.04
CA LYS A 414 17.51 -24.83 17.19
C LYS A 414 18.61 -25.84 16.93
N SER A 415 18.25 -27.05 16.50
CA SER A 415 19.23 -28.12 16.24
C SER A 415 20.24 -27.74 15.16
N ALA A 416 19.82 -26.99 14.14
CA ALA A 416 20.71 -26.46 13.11
C ALA A 416 21.60 -25.32 13.65
N PHE A 417 21.04 -24.38 14.40
CA PHE A 417 21.72 -23.17 14.85
C PHE A 417 22.72 -23.44 15.99
N ASP A 418 22.48 -24.46 16.82
CA ASP A 418 23.40 -24.92 17.87
C ASP A 418 24.75 -25.38 17.30
N ARG A 419 24.79 -25.75 16.02
CA ARG A 419 26.01 -26.20 15.32
C ARG A 419 26.83 -25.06 14.70
N ILE A 420 26.27 -23.85 14.66
CA ILE A 420 26.88 -22.68 14.01
C ILE A 420 27.54 -21.82 15.10
N GLU A 421 28.80 -21.43 14.90
CA GLU A 421 29.58 -20.74 15.93
C GLU A 421 29.08 -19.31 16.22
N ALA A 422 28.78 -18.54 15.17
CA ALA A 422 28.32 -17.15 15.30
C ALA A 422 27.14 -16.86 14.36
N LYS A 423 26.12 -16.16 14.87
CA LYS A 423 24.84 -15.94 14.19
C LYS A 423 24.34 -14.52 14.48
N TYR A 424 24.13 -13.72 13.44
CA TYR A 424 23.66 -12.33 13.57
C TYR A 424 22.40 -12.10 12.74
N LEU A 425 21.39 -11.47 13.33
CA LEU A 425 20.07 -11.29 12.74
C LEU A 425 19.73 -9.81 12.56
N TRP A 426 19.45 -9.41 11.34
CA TRP A 426 18.79 -8.16 10.99
C TRP A 426 17.31 -8.44 10.77
N ALA A 427 16.44 -7.88 11.60
CA ALA A 427 15.01 -8.13 11.49
C ALA A 427 14.17 -6.95 11.95
N SER A 428 13.03 -6.76 11.28
CA SER A 428 12.04 -5.74 11.64
C SER A 428 11.06 -6.20 12.73
N HIS A 429 10.92 -7.52 12.93
CA HIS A 429 9.95 -8.14 13.82
C HIS A 429 10.57 -9.24 14.66
N ARG A 430 10.02 -9.42 15.86
CA ARG A 430 10.36 -10.50 16.78
C ARG A 430 9.99 -11.85 16.19
N SER A 431 10.83 -12.84 16.43
CA SER A 431 10.63 -14.20 15.95
C SER A 431 11.29 -15.22 16.87
N PRO A 432 10.99 -16.53 16.72
CA PRO A 432 11.75 -17.58 17.38
C PRO A 432 13.26 -17.57 17.09
N LEU A 433 13.74 -16.86 16.05
CA LEU A 433 15.18 -16.75 15.77
C LEU A 433 15.89 -15.87 16.79
N ASP A 434 15.21 -14.94 17.44
CA ASP A 434 15.79 -13.96 18.36
C ASP A 434 16.52 -14.64 19.53
N GLU A 435 16.01 -15.79 19.97
CA GLU A 435 16.60 -16.61 21.04
C GLU A 435 17.74 -17.52 20.56
N LEU A 436 17.88 -17.70 19.25
CA LEU A 436 18.82 -18.62 18.63
C LEU A 436 20.06 -17.93 18.05
N VAL A 437 20.15 -16.59 18.12
CA VAL A 437 21.23 -15.79 17.54
C VAL A 437 21.99 -15.00 18.60
N ASP A 438 23.23 -14.63 18.29
CA ASP A 438 24.12 -13.92 19.22
C ASP A 438 23.83 -12.42 19.27
N ILE A 439 23.37 -11.84 18.15
CA ILE A 439 23.04 -10.41 18.04
C ILE A 439 21.77 -10.24 17.21
N VAL A 440 20.84 -9.42 17.71
CA VAL A 440 19.62 -8.99 17.02
C VAL A 440 19.71 -7.49 16.74
N ILE A 441 19.52 -7.13 15.47
CA ILE A 441 19.65 -5.77 14.93
C ILE A 441 18.29 -5.38 14.35
N PRO A 442 17.57 -4.44 14.98
CA PRO A 442 16.30 -3.94 14.44
C PRO A 442 16.46 -3.29 13.07
N THR A 443 15.55 -3.56 12.15
CA THR A 443 15.54 -2.93 10.82
C THR A 443 14.20 -2.31 10.45
N PRO A 444 14.17 -1.30 9.55
CA PRO A 444 12.93 -0.69 9.09
C PRO A 444 12.09 -1.67 8.25
N VAL A 445 10.77 -1.50 8.31
CA VAL A 445 9.86 -2.13 7.32
C VAL A 445 9.82 -1.30 6.04
N VAL A 446 9.29 -1.86 4.94
CA VAL A 446 9.19 -1.15 3.65
C VAL A 446 8.53 0.24 3.77
N ALA A 447 7.51 0.38 4.62
CA ALA A 447 6.85 1.67 4.86
C ALA A 447 7.74 2.72 5.57
N GLU A 448 8.91 2.33 6.09
CA GLU A 448 9.90 3.18 6.78
C GLU A 448 11.19 3.33 5.95
N LYS A 449 11.28 2.70 4.77
CA LYS A 449 12.47 2.69 3.92
C LYS A 449 12.37 3.72 2.78
N SER A 450 13.55 4.10 2.29
CA SER A 450 13.73 4.79 1.00
C SER A 450 14.50 3.87 0.06
N GLY A 451 14.15 3.87 -1.22
CA GLY A 451 14.82 3.04 -2.23
C GLY A 451 13.87 2.62 -3.34
N THR A 452 14.11 1.44 -3.92
CA THR A 452 13.26 0.89 -4.98
C THR A 452 12.91 -0.58 -4.76
N LEU A 453 11.73 -0.98 -5.24
CA LEU A 453 11.28 -2.37 -5.30
C LEU A 453 10.84 -2.72 -6.72
N THR A 454 11.16 -3.92 -7.18
CA THR A 454 10.85 -4.40 -8.52
C THR A 454 9.73 -5.43 -8.49
N ASN A 455 8.55 -5.06 -8.98
CA ASN A 455 7.40 -5.97 -8.96
C ASN A 455 7.56 -7.18 -9.91
N VAL A 456 6.58 -8.08 -9.88
CA VAL A 456 6.50 -9.31 -10.69
C VAL A 456 6.46 -9.07 -12.21
N GLU A 457 6.11 -7.85 -12.65
CA GLU A 457 6.14 -7.44 -14.05
C GLU A 457 7.51 -6.85 -14.46
N GLY A 458 8.43 -6.69 -13.50
CA GLY A 458 9.75 -6.10 -13.73
C GLY A 458 9.76 -4.57 -13.61
N ARG A 459 8.69 -3.95 -13.11
CA ARG A 459 8.62 -2.49 -12.92
C ARG A 459 9.36 -2.09 -11.65
N VAL A 460 10.34 -1.20 -11.81
CA VAL A 460 11.10 -0.61 -10.70
C VAL A 460 10.29 0.56 -10.14
N GLN A 461 9.81 0.41 -8.90
CA GLN A 461 8.95 1.38 -8.24
C GLN A 461 9.71 2.06 -7.08
N PRO A 462 9.74 3.40 -7.02
CA PRO A 462 10.35 4.11 -5.92
C PRO A 462 9.49 3.99 -4.65
N ILE A 463 10.16 3.83 -3.51
CA ILE A 463 9.55 3.92 -2.18
C ILE A 463 10.17 5.06 -1.40
N SER A 464 9.31 5.75 -0.65
CA SER A 464 9.65 6.79 0.30
C SER A 464 9.02 6.43 1.65
N PRO A 465 9.62 6.87 2.78
CA PRO A 465 9.16 6.52 4.11
C PRO A 465 7.81 7.18 4.39
N ALA A 466 6.77 6.36 4.49
CA ALA A 466 5.47 6.77 5.02
C ALA A 466 5.49 6.84 6.56
N LEU A 467 6.31 6.03 7.21
CA LEU A 467 6.45 5.97 8.66
C LEU A 467 7.86 6.34 9.09
N GLY A 468 7.97 6.95 10.27
CA GLY A 468 9.26 7.14 10.92
C GLY A 468 9.78 5.82 11.47
N PHE A 469 11.06 5.55 11.26
CA PHE A 469 11.75 4.42 11.89
C PHE A 469 12.14 4.80 13.33
N CYS A 470 11.55 4.12 14.32
CA CYS A 470 11.72 4.44 15.73
C CYS A 470 12.33 3.26 16.50
N SER A 471 13.59 2.92 16.21
CA SER A 471 14.34 1.89 16.95
C SER A 471 15.82 2.26 17.09
N GLU A 472 16.54 1.55 17.96
CA GLU A 472 18.00 1.67 18.14
C GLU A 472 18.81 1.03 16.98
N GLY A 473 18.14 0.34 16.07
CA GLY A 473 18.76 -0.20 14.86
C GLY A 473 18.98 0.86 13.78
N TRP A 474 19.32 0.42 12.58
CA TRP A 474 19.49 1.31 11.42
C TRP A 474 19.21 0.58 10.11
N PRO A 475 18.93 1.31 9.00
CA PRO A 475 18.59 0.71 7.72
C PRO A 475 19.69 -0.23 7.19
N GLU A 476 19.27 -1.32 6.55
CA GLU A 476 20.19 -2.37 6.07
C GLU A 476 21.21 -1.83 5.06
N TRP A 477 20.83 -0.90 4.18
CA TRP A 477 21.76 -0.28 3.24
C TRP A 477 22.92 0.42 3.96
N ARG A 478 22.63 1.07 5.10
CA ARG A 478 23.62 1.76 5.89
C ARG A 478 24.48 0.76 6.68
N ALA A 479 23.88 -0.29 7.21
CA ALA A 479 24.61 -1.39 7.86
C ALA A 479 25.60 -2.07 6.91
N LEU A 480 25.23 -2.27 5.65
CA LEU A 480 26.11 -2.85 4.63
C LEU A 480 27.29 -1.92 4.29
N LEU A 481 27.07 -0.61 4.20
CA LEU A 481 28.14 0.37 3.98
C LEU A 481 29.09 0.48 5.19
N ASP A 482 28.55 0.54 6.41
CA ASP A 482 29.36 0.58 7.63
C ASP A 482 30.19 -0.71 7.76
N LEU A 483 29.61 -1.86 7.39
CA LEU A 483 30.33 -3.14 7.34
C LEU A 483 31.44 -3.14 6.28
N ALA A 484 31.16 -2.61 5.08
CA ALA A 484 32.16 -2.50 4.01
C ALA A 484 33.38 -1.66 4.46
N GLY A 485 33.13 -0.53 5.12
CA GLY A 485 34.18 0.32 5.67
C GLY A 485 34.97 -0.37 6.79
N ALA A 486 34.28 -1.08 7.70
CA ALA A 486 34.94 -1.81 8.79
C ALA A 486 35.78 -3.01 8.30
N LEU A 487 35.45 -3.56 7.13
CA LEU A 487 36.18 -4.64 6.45
C LEU A 487 37.33 -4.13 5.56
N ASP A 488 37.51 -2.80 5.45
CA ASP A 488 38.50 -2.16 4.57
C ASP A 488 38.40 -2.64 3.11
N LEU A 489 37.16 -2.82 2.63
CA LEU A 489 36.91 -3.12 1.22
C LEU A 489 37.23 -1.90 0.35
N ASP A 490 37.59 -2.13 -0.91
CA ASP A 490 38.00 -1.09 -1.85
C ASP A 490 36.97 0.06 -1.91
N ARG A 491 37.43 1.26 -1.50
CA ARG A 491 36.59 2.47 -1.39
C ARG A 491 35.99 2.89 -2.72
N GLY A 492 36.63 2.56 -3.85
CA GLY A 492 36.09 2.82 -5.18
C GLY A 492 34.74 2.12 -5.45
N PHE A 493 34.44 1.03 -4.73
CA PHE A 493 33.15 0.35 -4.81
C PHE A 493 32.05 0.99 -3.95
N PHE A 494 32.38 1.89 -3.02
CA PHE A 494 31.42 2.35 -2.01
C PHE A 494 31.35 3.87 -1.85
N GLU A 495 32.27 4.64 -2.43
CA GLU A 495 32.22 6.10 -2.43
C GLU A 495 31.77 6.65 -3.80
N PRO A 496 30.84 7.63 -3.88
CA PRO A 496 30.14 8.33 -2.79
C PRO A 496 28.72 7.77 -2.55
N LEU A 497 28.57 6.53 -2.09
CA LEU A 497 27.24 5.96 -1.77
C LEU A 497 26.75 6.48 -0.41
N ALA A 498 26.11 7.65 -0.38
CA ALA A 498 25.63 8.28 0.85
C ALA A 498 24.12 8.08 1.11
N SER A 499 23.36 7.73 0.07
CA SER A 499 21.91 7.54 0.13
C SER A 499 21.42 6.43 -0.82
N PRO A 500 20.20 5.89 -0.62
CA PRO A 500 19.57 4.99 -1.58
C PRO A 500 19.51 5.55 -3.01
N ALA A 501 19.34 6.86 -3.17
CA ALA A 501 19.33 7.50 -4.49
C ALA A 501 20.72 7.41 -5.18
N ASP A 502 21.80 7.61 -4.43
CA ASP A 502 23.16 7.48 -4.96
C ASP A 502 23.46 6.02 -5.36
N ILE A 503 23.02 5.07 -4.54
CA ILE A 503 23.17 3.63 -4.80
C ILE A 503 22.42 3.25 -6.09
N LEU A 504 21.17 3.68 -6.23
CA LEU A 504 20.39 3.46 -7.44
C LEU A 504 21.10 4.05 -8.66
N ALA A 505 21.62 5.27 -8.59
CA ALA A 505 22.31 5.92 -9.71
C ALA A 505 23.54 5.15 -10.19
N VAL A 506 24.29 4.52 -9.28
CA VAL A 506 25.39 3.61 -9.66
C VAL A 506 24.84 2.30 -10.22
N MET A 507 23.82 1.72 -9.57
CA MET A 507 23.20 0.47 -10.01
C MET A 507 22.68 0.54 -11.45
N LYS A 508 22.05 1.66 -11.85
CA LYS A 508 21.57 1.90 -13.22
C LYS A 508 22.67 1.84 -14.28
N LYS A 509 23.89 2.25 -13.92
CA LYS A 509 25.04 2.24 -14.84
C LYS A 509 25.61 0.84 -15.03
N GLU A 510 25.52 0.00 -14.01
CA GLU A 510 26.12 -1.34 -14.02
C GLU A 510 25.16 -2.44 -14.45
N ILE A 511 23.86 -2.26 -14.20
CA ILE A 511 22.84 -3.26 -14.43
C ILE A 511 21.76 -2.64 -15.31
N SER A 512 21.78 -3.01 -16.60
CA SER A 512 20.88 -2.47 -17.63
C SER A 512 19.40 -2.62 -17.30
N PHE A 513 19.03 -3.63 -16.51
CA PHE A 513 17.65 -3.84 -16.05
C PHE A 513 17.07 -2.66 -15.27
N PHE A 514 17.90 -1.90 -14.55
CA PHE A 514 17.47 -0.74 -13.75
C PHE A 514 17.65 0.60 -14.48
N GLY A 515 18.23 0.57 -15.69
CA GLY A 515 18.59 1.73 -16.52
C GLY A 515 17.44 2.65 -16.84
#